data_AF-A0A2S8GA23-F1
#
_entry.id   AF-A0A2S8GA23-F1
#
_cell.length_a   1.000
_cell.length_b   1.000
_cell.length_c   1.000
_cell.angle_alpha   90.00
_cell.angle_beta   90.00
_cell.angle_gamma   90.00
#
_symmetry.space_group_name_H-M   'P 1'
#
loop_
_entity.id
_entity.type
_entity.pdbx_description
1 polymer ?
#
loop_
_entity_poly.entity_id
_entity_poly.type
_entity_poly.pdbx_seq_one_letter_code
_entity_poly.pdbx_strand_id
1 'polypeptide(L)' 'MYLRLIWDQPPDDGQDEKAAIEAAFRYSPFRLTSPLMKHPRGGYGFHANCRAEDVEAIVQLLRDHNLLSVI' A
#
# COMPACT_ATOMS: atom_id res chain seq x y z
N MET A 1 9.02 -4.94 12.09
CA MET A 1 7.98 -3.93 12.38
C MET A 1 6.95 -4.07 11.26
N TYR A 2 5.66 -3.87 11.53
CA TYR A 2 4.63 -3.97 10.47
C TYR A 2 4.18 -2.57 10.08
N LEU A 3 4.36 -2.21 8.81
CA LEU A 3 3.79 -0.99 8.26
C LEU A 3 2.36 -1.31 7.80
N ARG A 4 1.41 -0.49 8.24
CA ARG A 4 0.00 -0.57 7.86
C ARG A 4 -0.38 0.73 7.16
N LEU A 5 -0.89 0.59 5.94
CA LEU A 5 -1.40 1.71 5.15
C LEU A 5 -2.90 1.50 4.97
N ILE A 6 -3.69 2.54 5.23
CA ILE A 6 -5.15 2.53 5.13
C ILE A 6 -5.58 3.73 4.29
N TRP A 7 -6.38 3.50 3.26
CA TRP A 7 -7.06 4.50 2.45
C TRP A 7 -8.50 4.65 2.92
N ASP A 8 -9.01 5.88 2.99
CA ASP A 8 -10.41 6.15 3.40
C ASP A 8 -11.45 5.70 2.36
N GLN A 9 -11.10 5.76 1.08
CA GLN A 9 -11.94 5.32 -0.03
C GLN A 9 -11.33 4.11 -0.72
N PRO A 10 -12.14 3.19 -1.29
CA PRO A 10 -11.61 2.30 -2.31
C PRO A 10 -10.95 3.15 -3.39
N PRO A 11 -9.82 2.69 -3.94
CA PRO A 11 -9.49 3.01 -5.31
C PRO A 11 -10.72 3.04 -6.20
N ASP A 12 -10.98 4.15 -6.90
CA ASP A 12 -12.13 4.30 -7.80
C ASP A 12 -12.19 3.15 -8.83
N ASP A 13 -11.04 2.48 -9.08
CA ASP A 13 -10.91 1.21 -9.79
C ASP A 13 -10.27 0.12 -8.89
N GLY A 14 -11.06 -0.50 -8.01
CA GLY A 14 -10.64 -1.49 -7.00
C GLY A 14 -9.84 -2.71 -7.49
N GLN A 15 -9.66 -2.91 -8.80
CA GLN A 15 -8.73 -3.89 -9.37
C GLN A 15 -7.40 -3.28 -9.81
N ASP A 16 -7.39 -2.07 -10.36
CA ASP A 16 -6.19 -1.47 -10.96
C ASP A 16 -5.22 -0.93 -9.91
N GLU A 17 -5.69 -0.29 -8.85
CA GLU A 17 -4.77 0.14 -7.78
C GLU A 17 -4.28 -1.03 -6.93
N LYS A 18 -5.08 -2.09 -6.77
CA LYS A 18 -4.59 -3.33 -6.16
C LYS A 18 -3.44 -3.90 -6.98
N ALA A 19 -3.62 -4.01 -8.30
CA ALA A 19 -2.58 -4.49 -9.20
C ALA A 19 -1.37 -3.55 -9.22
N ALA A 20 -1.58 -2.24 -9.13
CA ALA A 20 -0.51 -1.25 -9.08
C ALA A 20 0.29 -1.30 -7.77
N ILE A 21 -0.38 -1.47 -6.62
CA ILE A 21 0.29 -1.71 -5.33
C ILE A 21 1.06 -3.02 -5.39
N GLU A 22 0.43 -4.12 -5.82
CA GLU A 22 1.12 -5.41 -5.93
C GLU A 22 2.31 -5.35 -6.91
N ALA A 23 2.19 -4.61 -8.01
CA ALA A 23 3.26 -4.38 -8.97
C ALA A 23 4.38 -3.51 -8.39
N ALA A 24 4.06 -2.39 -7.75
CA ALA A 24 5.02 -1.50 -7.11
C ALA A 24 5.87 -2.28 -6.08
N PHE A 25 5.23 -3.13 -5.27
CA PHE A 25 5.95 -3.97 -4.32
C PHE A 25 6.70 -5.13 -4.96
N ARG A 26 6.20 -5.73 -6.04
CA ARG A 26 6.86 -6.83 -6.77
C ARG A 26 8.25 -6.44 -7.29
N TYR A 27 8.42 -5.18 -7.69
CA TYR A 27 9.70 -4.65 -8.17
C TYR A 27 10.49 -3.89 -7.09
N SER A 28 9.93 -3.75 -5.89
CA SER A 28 10.62 -3.15 -4.75
C SER A 28 11.41 -4.20 -3.94
N PRO A 29 12.40 -3.78 -3.13
CA PRO A 29 13.02 -4.67 -2.13
C PRO A 29 12.06 -5.05 -1.00
N PHE A 30 10.88 -4.43 -0.91
CA PHE A 30 9.89 -4.63 0.15
C PHE A 30 8.91 -5.74 -0.24
N ARG A 31 8.53 -6.55 0.75
CA ARG A 31 7.50 -7.58 0.56
C ARG A 31 6.20 -7.23 1.25
N LEU A 32 5.12 -7.33 0.49
CA LEU A 32 3.78 -7.40 1.03
C LEU A 32 3.64 -8.69 1.85
N THR A 33 3.12 -8.54 3.06
CA THR A 33 2.71 -9.65 3.93
C THR A 33 1.23 -9.96 3.82
N SER A 34 0.45 -9.03 3.28
CA SER A 34 -0.96 -9.26 2.97
C SER A 34 -1.33 -8.59 1.64
N PRO A 35 -2.29 -9.14 0.90
CA PRO A 35 -2.92 -8.42 -0.21
C PRO A 35 -3.70 -7.20 0.32
N LEU A 36 -4.15 -6.34 -0.61
CA LEU A 36 -5.10 -5.27 -0.31
C LEU A 36 -6.38 -5.88 0.27
N MET A 37 -6.75 -5.46 1.48
CA MET A 37 -7.95 -5.92 2.20
C MET A 37 -8.82 -4.75 2.59
N LYS A 38 -10.15 -4.94 2.56
CA LYS A 38 -11.10 -3.98 3.10
C LYS A 38 -11.01 -3.96 4.63
N HIS A 39 -10.81 -2.80 5.21
CA HIS A 39 -10.68 -2.65 6.65
C HIS A 39 -12.07 -2.61 7.32
N PRO A 40 -12.27 -3.25 8.50
CA PRO A 40 -13.59 -3.38 9.12
C PRO A 40 -14.24 -2.04 9.51
N ARG A 41 -13.45 -0.98 9.70
CA ARG A 41 -13.94 0.36 10.08
C ARG A 41 -14.19 1.27 8.86
N GLY A 42 -14.20 0.73 7.65
CA GLY A 42 -14.12 1.49 6.41
C GLY A 42 -12.69 1.57 5.89
N GLY A 43 -12.56 1.81 4.59
CA GLY A 43 -11.27 1.91 3.92
C GLY A 43 -10.67 0.60 3.40
N TYR A 44 -9.54 0.71 2.72
CA TYR A 44 -8.76 -0.40 2.15
C TYR A 44 -7.31 -0.30 2.62
N GLY A 45 -6.59 -1.41 2.74
CA GLY A 45 -5.21 -1.35 3.21
C GLY A 45 -4.43 -2.63 3.02
N PHE A 46 -3.11 -2.54 3.17
CA PHE A 46 -2.23 -3.71 3.13
C PHE A 46 -1.22 -3.67 4.28
N HIS A 47 -0.58 -4.82 4.51
CA HIS A 47 0.51 -4.97 5.46
C HIS A 47 1.81 -5.27 4.71
N ALA A 48 2.85 -4.51 5.01
CA ALA A 48 4.20 -4.78 4.56
C ALA A 48 5.11 -5.02 5.77
N ASN A 49 6.03 -5.98 5.64
CA ASN A 49 7.10 -6.15 6.62
C ASN A 49 8.29 -5.33 6.16
N CYS A 50 8.65 -4.33 6.95
CA CYS A 50 9.74 -3.42 6.64
C CYS A 50 10.45 -3.01 7.93
N ARG A 51 11.66 -2.46 7.79
CA ARG A 51 12.33 -1.79 8.90
C ARG A 51 11.75 -0.39 9.06
N ALA A 52 12.04 0.26 10.20
CA ALA A 52 11.62 1.64 10.42
C ALA A 52 12.25 2.61 9.40
N GLU A 53 13.50 2.36 9.01
CA GLU A 53 14.23 3.13 7.98
C GLU A 53 13.61 3.03 6.58
N ASP A 54 12.87 1.95 6.30
CA ASP A 54 12.27 1.68 4.99
C ASP A 54 10.90 2.37 4.80
N VAL A 55 10.31 2.90 5.87
CA VAL A 55 8.94 3.45 5.84
C VAL A 55 8.85 4.64 4.87
N GLU A 56 9.83 5.55 4.91
CA GLU A 56 9.88 6.70 3.99
C GLU A 56 10.01 6.25 2.52
N ALA A 57 10.84 5.24 2.26
CA ALA A 57 11.02 4.69 0.92
C ALA A 57 9.73 4.04 0.38
N ILE A 58 8.98 3.34 1.23
CA ILE A 58 7.68 2.75 0.87
C ILE A 58 6.65 3.84 0.60
N VAL A 59 6.60 4.89 1.42
CA VAL A 59 5.71 6.03 1.19
C VAL A 59 6.06 6.75 -0.12
N GLN A 60 7.35 6.94 -0.41
CA GLN A 60 7.80 7.56 -1.65
C GLN A 60 7.42 6.72 -2.87
N LEU A 61 7.66 5.40 -2.81
CA LEU A 61 7.25 4.45 -3.86
C LEU A 61 5.75 4.60 -4.18
N LEU A 62 4.90 4.66 -3.16
CA LEU A 62 3.46 4.81 -3.37
C LEU A 62 3.06 6.18 -3.94
N ARG A 63 3.78 7.26 -3.58
CA ARG A 63 3.61 8.60 -4.16
C ARG A 63 3.97 8.61 -5.64
N ASP A 64 5.10 8.00 -6.01
CA ASP A 64 5.58 7.94 -7.39
C ASP A 64 4.61 7.18 -8.31
N HIS A 65 3.91 6.19 -7.75
CA HIS A 65 2.86 5.45 -8.44
C HIS A 65 1.47 6.12 -8.36
N ASN A 66 1.37 7.31 -7.77
CA ASN A 66 0.12 8.06 -7.56
C ASN A 66 -0.94 7.26 -6.77
N LEU A 67 -0.50 6.37 -5.88
CA LEU A 67 -1.33 5.53 -5.02
C LEU A 67 -1.60 6.19 -3.65
N LEU A 68 -1.15 7.42 -3.45
CA LEU A 68 -1.30 8.18 -2.20
C LEU A 68 -2.27 9.34 -2.35
N SER A 69 -3.34 9.14 -3.13
CA SER A 69 -4.35 10.15 -3.43
C SER A 69 -5.00 10.77 -2.20
N VAL A 70 -5.03 10.08 -1.05
CA VAL A 70 -5.45 10.63 0.25
C VAL A 70 -4.78 9.80 1.37
N ILE A 71 -3.87 10.40 2.15
CA ILE A 71 -3.63 10.00 3.56
C ILE A 71 -4.37 11.02 4.42
#